data_AF-A0A2X2IN55-F1
#
_entry.id   AF-A0A2X2IN55-F1
#
_cell.length_a   1.000
_cell.length_b   1.000
_cell.length_c   1.000
_cell.angle_alpha   90.00
_cell.angle_beta   90.00
_cell.angle_gamma   90.00
#
_symmetry.space_group_name_H-M   'P 1'
#
loop_
_entity.id
_entity.type
_entity.pdbx_description
1 polymer ?
#
loop_
_entity_poly.entity_id
_entity_poly.type
_entity_poly.pdbx_seq_one_letter_code
_entity_poly.pdbx_strand_id
1 'polypeptide(L)'
;MAAQRIFGILPGQQAEELIAIWEEFEAGQTPEAQFARAMDRLEPLLQNSSNNGGTWNEPGVNYEKVYEKKSVIKDGSAVLWEYAEKLIDAGVARGILKKGE
;
A
#
# COMPACT_ATOMS: atom_id res chain seq x y z
N MET A 1 -1.20 13.61 -19.24
CA MET A 1 -1.49 13.06 -17.89
C MET A 1 -1.40 14.17 -16.84
N ALA A 2 -1.99 14.02 -15.65
CA ALA A 2 -1.90 15.05 -14.60
C ALA A 2 -0.43 15.31 -14.17
N ALA A 3 0.40 14.26 -14.12
CA ALA A 3 1.83 14.35 -13.84
C ALA A 3 2.56 15.33 -14.78
N GLN A 4 2.36 15.22 -16.09
CA GLN A 4 2.95 16.13 -17.08
C GLN A 4 2.55 17.60 -16.84
N ARG A 5 1.28 17.86 -16.50
CA ARG A 5 0.79 19.21 -16.22
C ARG A 5 1.37 19.77 -14.92
N ILE A 6 1.43 18.96 -13.86
CA ILE A 6 1.84 19.42 -12.53
C ILE A 6 3.36 19.55 -12.44
N PHE A 7 4.11 18.52 -12.85
CA PHE A 7 5.57 18.58 -12.85
C PHE A 7 6.11 19.54 -13.90
N GLY A 8 5.41 19.73 -15.03
CA GLY A 8 5.77 20.71 -16.06
C GLY A 8 5.73 22.18 -15.61
N ILE A 9 5.29 22.48 -14.38
CA ILE A 9 5.40 23.83 -13.76
C ILE A 9 6.83 24.09 -13.27
N LEU A 10 7.61 23.03 -13.03
CA LEU A 10 8.97 23.11 -12.50
C LEU A 10 9.99 23.41 -13.62
N PRO A 11 11.22 23.82 -13.27
CA PRO A 11 12.32 23.94 -14.24
C PRO A 11 12.53 22.62 -15.00
N GLY A 12 12.91 22.71 -16.29
CA GLY A 12 12.90 21.58 -17.23
C GLY A 12 13.54 20.30 -16.69
N GLN A 13 14.76 20.39 -16.16
CA GLN A 13 15.47 19.23 -15.61
C GLN A 13 14.71 18.58 -14.44
N GLN A 14 14.15 19.39 -13.53
CA GLN A 14 13.40 18.89 -12.38
C GLN A 14 12.06 18.29 -12.78
N ALA A 15 11.39 18.89 -13.78
CA ALA A 15 10.15 18.37 -14.33
C ALA A 15 10.37 16.99 -14.97
N GLU A 16 11.42 16.84 -15.78
CA GLU A 16 11.79 15.58 -16.44
C GLU A 16 12.12 14.49 -15.42
N GLU A 17 12.92 14.82 -14.39
CA GLU A 17 13.30 13.87 -13.33
C GLU A 17 12.08 13.35 -12.55
N LEU A 18 11.18 14.24 -12.11
CA LEU A 18 10.00 13.82 -11.35
C LEU A 18 8.98 13.07 -12.19
N ILE A 19 8.85 13.38 -13.47
CA ILE A 19 8.04 12.59 -14.40
C ILE A 19 8.63 11.19 -14.54
N ALA A 20 9.94 11.05 -14.71
CA ALA A 20 10.59 9.74 -14.83
C ALA A 20 10.40 8.89 -13.56
N ILE A 21 10.59 9.47 -12.36
CA ILE A 21 10.37 8.76 -11.09
C ILE A 21 8.89 8.36 -10.93
N TRP A 22 7.96 9.23 -11.31
CA TRP A 22 6.54 8.91 -11.28
C TRP A 22 6.21 7.75 -12.24
N GLU A 23 6.71 7.78 -13.47
CA GLU A 23 6.51 6.71 -14.45
C GLU A 23 7.12 5.38 -13.98
N GLU A 24 8.30 5.41 -13.35
CA GLU A 24 8.92 4.23 -12.74
C GLU A 24 8.05 3.62 -11.63
N PHE A 25 7.55 4.47 -10.72
CA PHE A 25 6.65 4.03 -9.65
C PHE A 25 5.34 3.46 -10.20
N GLU A 26 4.75 4.06 -11.24
CA GLU A 26 3.53 3.58 -11.90
C GLU A 26 3.76 2.31 -12.74
N ALA A 27 4.96 2.10 -13.26
CA ALA A 27 5.32 0.83 -13.91
C ALA A 27 5.46 -0.31 -12.89
N GLY A 28 6.05 -0.04 -11.72
CA GLY A 28 6.21 -1.03 -10.65
C GLY A 28 7.15 -2.20 -11.00
N GLN A 29 8.10 -1.96 -11.89
CA GLN A 29 8.99 -3.00 -12.43
C GLN A 29 10.37 -3.00 -11.77
N THR A 30 10.85 -1.84 -11.33
CA THR A 30 12.14 -1.72 -10.65
C THR A 30 12.05 -2.17 -9.19
N PRO A 31 13.16 -2.62 -8.59
CA PRO A 31 13.20 -2.94 -7.17
C PRO A 31 12.73 -1.78 -6.28
N GLU A 32 13.10 -0.55 -6.62
CA GLU A 32 12.71 0.67 -5.92
C GLU A 32 11.20 0.90 -5.99
N ALA A 33 10.59 0.77 -7.18
CA ALA A 33 9.16 0.92 -7.36
C ALA A 33 8.37 -0.18 -6.64
N GLN A 34 8.85 -1.43 -6.69
CA GLN A 34 8.23 -2.55 -5.96
C GLN A 34 8.27 -2.32 -4.45
N PHE A 35 9.41 -1.88 -3.92
CA PHE A 35 9.55 -1.57 -2.50
C PHE A 35 8.69 -0.37 -2.08
N ALA A 36 8.68 0.72 -2.87
CA ALA A 36 7.83 1.89 -2.61
C ALA A 36 6.34 1.52 -2.60
N ARG A 37 5.89 0.65 -3.52
CA ARG A 37 4.51 0.13 -3.52
C ARG A 37 4.21 -0.75 -2.32
N ALA A 38 5.16 -1.59 -1.89
CA ALA A 38 5.00 -2.38 -0.68
C ALA A 38 4.79 -1.49 0.55
N MET A 39 5.55 -0.39 0.65
CA MET A 39 5.39 0.61 1.72
C MET A 39 4.03 1.33 1.65
N ASP A 40 3.62 1.79 0.46
CA ASP A 40 2.29 2.40 0.23
C ASP A 40 1.14 1.47 0.65
N ARG A 41 1.30 0.16 0.42
CA ARG A 41 0.29 -0.84 0.81
C ARG A 41 0.33 -1.18 2.30
N LEU A 42 1.50 -1.13 2.93
CA LEU A 42 1.68 -1.37 4.35
C LEU A 42 1.09 -0.25 5.21
N GLU A 43 1.21 1.00 4.77
CA GLU A 43 0.81 2.17 5.55
C GLU A 43 -0.67 2.10 6.02
N PRO A 44 -1.67 1.79 5.17
CA PRO A 44 -3.04 1.65 5.63
C PRO A 44 -3.27 0.46 6.58
N LEU A 45 -2.45 -0.59 6.54
CA LEU A 45 -2.54 -1.69 7.52
C LEU A 45 -2.13 -1.21 8.90
N LEU A 46 -1.05 -0.43 8.98
CA LEU A 46 -0.60 0.19 10.22
C LEU A 46 -1.68 1.10 10.79
N GLN A 47 -2.26 1.97 9.95
CA GLN A 47 -3.33 2.89 10.36
C GLN A 47 -4.57 2.14 10.88
N ASN A 48 -5.06 1.13 10.16
CA ASN A 48 -6.23 0.37 10.61
C ASN A 48 -5.95 -0.38 11.92
N SER A 49 -4.76 -0.97 12.05
CA SER A 49 -4.35 -1.70 13.25
C SER A 49 -4.22 -0.78 14.49
N SER A 50 -3.71 0.44 14.30
CA SER A 50 -3.53 1.43 15.37
C SER A 50 -4.82 2.18 15.72
N ASN A 51 -5.77 2.29 14.78
CA ASN A 51 -7.02 3.02 14.95
C ASN A 51 -8.25 2.09 15.15
N ASN A 52 -8.09 1.01 15.92
CA ASN A 52 -9.15 0.06 16.28
C ASN A 52 -10.02 -0.41 15.10
N GLY A 53 -9.36 -0.71 13.98
CA GLY A 53 -9.98 -1.23 12.78
C GLY A 53 -10.27 -0.16 11.74
N GLY A 54 -10.46 1.11 12.09
CA GLY A 54 -10.67 2.19 11.12
C GLY A 54 -11.62 1.80 9.97
N THR A 55 -11.09 1.75 8.75
CA THR A 55 -11.79 1.33 7.53
C THR A 55 -12.16 -0.16 7.48
N TRP A 56 -11.51 -1.03 8.25
CA TRP A 56 -11.92 -2.44 8.39
C TRP A 56 -13.30 -2.61 9.04
N ASN A 57 -13.79 -1.60 9.74
CA ASN A 57 -15.14 -1.61 10.30
C ASN A 57 -16.22 -1.25 9.27
N GLU A 58 -15.83 -0.81 8.06
CA GLU A 58 -16.77 -0.49 7.00
C GLU A 58 -17.50 -1.74 6.48
N PRO A 59 -18.76 -1.61 6.06
CA PRO A 59 -19.53 -2.73 5.54
C PRO A 59 -18.83 -3.44 4.38
N GLY A 60 -18.75 -4.77 4.48
CA GLY A 60 -18.19 -5.61 3.42
C GLY A 60 -16.67 -5.70 3.38
N VAL A 61 -15.95 -5.11 4.34
CA VAL A 61 -14.52 -5.39 4.55
C VAL A 61 -14.37 -6.61 5.47
N ASN A 62 -13.61 -7.60 5.01
CA ASN A 62 -13.33 -8.82 5.76
C ASN A 62 -11.85 -9.23 5.56
N TYR A 63 -11.43 -10.23 6.32
CA TYR A 63 -10.09 -10.78 6.30
C TYR A 63 -9.64 -11.11 4.87
N GLU A 64 -10.45 -11.83 4.11
CA GLU A 64 -10.09 -12.34 2.78
C GLU A 64 -9.80 -11.18 1.82
N LYS A 65 -10.65 -10.15 1.81
CA LYS A 65 -10.44 -8.95 0.99
C LYS A 65 -9.22 -8.15 1.41
N VAL A 66 -8.96 -8.03 2.70
CA VAL A 66 -7.77 -7.32 3.21
C VAL A 66 -6.52 -8.10 2.85
N TYR A 67 -6.51 -9.41 3.09
CA TYR A 67 -5.40 -10.30 2.79
C TYR A 67 -5.04 -10.30 1.31
N GLU A 68 -6.03 -10.54 0.43
CA GLU A 68 -5.83 -10.57 -1.02
C GLU A 68 -5.24 -9.25 -1.53
N LYS A 69 -5.85 -8.12 -1.15
CA LYS A 69 -5.40 -6.79 -1.58
C LYS A 69 -4.01 -6.41 -1.08
N LYS A 70 -3.54 -6.99 0.02
CA LYS A 70 -2.29 -6.61 0.68
C LYS A 70 -1.18 -7.62 0.46
N SER A 71 -1.49 -8.82 -0.02
CA SER A 71 -0.53 -9.87 -0.35
C SER A 71 0.56 -9.43 -1.32
N VAL A 72 0.29 -8.42 -2.17
CA VAL A 72 1.25 -7.79 -3.08
C VAL A 72 2.45 -7.12 -2.39
N ILE A 73 2.38 -6.88 -1.06
CA ILE A 73 3.54 -6.39 -0.28
C ILE A 73 4.73 -7.36 -0.40
N LYS A 74 4.46 -8.67 -0.54
CA LYS A 74 5.50 -9.71 -0.67
C LYS A 74 6.38 -9.51 -1.90
N ASP A 75 5.83 -8.87 -2.95
CA ASP A 75 6.53 -8.64 -4.21
C ASP A 75 7.62 -7.56 -4.06
N GLY A 76 7.47 -6.65 -3.09
CA GLY A 76 8.50 -5.65 -2.75
C GLY A 76 9.33 -6.00 -1.51
N SER A 77 8.79 -6.77 -0.56
CA SER A 77 9.56 -7.27 0.59
C SER A 77 8.83 -8.40 1.34
N ALA A 78 9.44 -9.58 1.38
CA ALA A 78 8.95 -10.71 2.17
C ALA A 78 8.91 -10.39 3.67
N VAL A 79 9.91 -9.68 4.20
CA VAL A 79 9.97 -9.31 5.63
C VAL A 79 8.82 -8.37 6.01
N LEU A 80 8.51 -7.39 5.17
CA LEU A 80 7.36 -6.51 5.40
C LEU A 80 6.04 -7.27 5.30
N TRP A 81 5.94 -8.24 4.39
CA TRP A 81 4.75 -9.08 4.28
C TRP A 81 4.53 -9.94 5.53
N GLU A 82 5.56 -10.61 6.05
CA GLU A 82 5.45 -11.39 7.30
C GLU A 82 4.96 -10.54 8.48
N TYR A 83 5.38 -9.28 8.54
CA TYR A 83 4.90 -8.35 9.55
C TYR A 83 3.45 -7.89 9.28
N ALA A 84 3.13 -7.57 8.03
CA ALA A 84 1.78 -7.20 7.59
C ALA A 84 0.76 -8.30 7.88
N GLU A 85 1.09 -9.56 7.58
CA GLU A 85 0.25 -10.73 7.83
C GLU A 85 -0.07 -10.88 9.32
N LYS A 86 0.95 -10.75 10.19
CA LYS A 86 0.74 -10.74 11.65
C LYS A 86 -0.18 -9.62 12.12
N LEU A 87 -0.15 -8.44 11.50
CA LEU A 87 -1.05 -7.34 11.83
C LEU A 87 -2.50 -7.63 11.44
N ILE A 88 -2.71 -8.26 10.28
CA ILE A 88 -4.04 -8.66 9.81
C ILE A 88 -4.61 -9.74 10.76
N ASP A 89 -3.81 -10.75 11.09
CA ASP A 89 -4.20 -11.82 12.02
C ASP A 89 -4.50 -11.28 13.42
N ALA A 90 -3.65 -10.37 13.92
CA ALA A 90 -3.89 -9.67 15.19
C ALA A 90 -5.14 -8.78 15.15
N GLY A 91 -5.49 -8.23 13.99
CA GLY A 91 -6.74 -7.50 13.78
C GLY A 91 -7.96 -8.39 14.01
N VAL A 92 -7.90 -9.62 13.50
CA VAL A 92 -8.96 -10.62 13.70
C VAL A 92 -9.03 -11.07 15.16
N ALA A 93 -7.89 -11.37 15.78
CA ALA A 93 -7.83 -11.79 17.19
C ALA A 93 -8.38 -10.71 18.13
N ARG A 94 -8.21 -9.43 17.80
CA ARG A 94 -8.78 -8.29 18.55
C ARG A 94 -10.23 -7.98 18.20
N GLY A 95 -10.81 -8.64 17.20
CA GLY A 95 -12.18 -8.38 16.75
C GLY A 95 -12.37 -7.07 15.98
N ILE A 96 -11.28 -6.41 15.57
CA ILE A 96 -11.31 -5.17 14.76
C ILE A 96 -11.28 -5.43 13.25
N LEU A 97 -11.09 -6.69 12.86
CA LEU A 97 -11.23 -7.18 11.49
C LEU A 97 -12.08 -8.45 11.53
N LYS A 98 -13.13 -8.51 10.72
CA LYS A 98 -14.04 -9.65 10.68
C LYS A 98 -13.49 -10.73 9.75
N LYS A 99 -13.62 -12.01 10.14
CA LYS A 99 -13.56 -13.12 9.17
C LYS A 99 -14.82 -13.08 8.31
N GLY A 100 -14.73 -13.46 7.04
CA GLY A 100 -15.92 -13.59 6.19
C GLY A 100 -16.97 -14.50 6.83
N GLU A 101 -18.24 -14.23 6.53
CA GLU A 101 -19.34 -15.18 6.78
C GLU A 101 -19.23 -16.40 5.84
#